data_AF-A0A964U568-F1
#
_entry.id   AF-A0A964U568-F1
#
_cell.length_a   1.000
_cell.length_b   1.000
_cell.length_c   1.000
_cell.angle_alpha   90.00
_cell.angle_beta   90.00
_cell.angle_gamma   90.00
#
_symmetry.space_group_name_H-M   'P 1'
#
loop_
_entity.id
_entity.type
_entity.pdbx_description
1 polymer ?
#
loop_
_entity_poly.entity_id
_entity_poly.type
_entity_poly.pdbx_seq_one_letter_code
_entity_poly.pdbx_strand_id
1 'polypeptide(L)'
;MTQPAEPATSPTRPRDLPAWVWLPLPLLVYPLVALAAAVPTLHPLYDWLMTKEGGVELLGVAALLASLMYSLPTIYRHRHKLPARWLKVWFALVMFAMFFLAGEELSWGQHLGFWDHEDVPDAIKAVNDQNETNLHNIGGNALDVNPTNAVVLATFVAFIINPIYLKWRGKPLILPAHDPGHWFWPTPAALPAAIGVLLIRFPQRIYRWTAGEIPDDVSVYWRHSEVHECYIALLFATYLAAAAHRLRNTPP
;
A
#
# COMPACT_ATOMS: atom_id res chain seq x y z
N MET A 1 -5.33 -33.95 -48.00
CA MET A 1 -4.47 -33.62 -46.84
C MET A 1 -4.66 -32.14 -46.54
N THR A 2 -5.57 -31.81 -45.63
CA THR A 2 -5.70 -30.46 -45.09
C THR A 2 -5.18 -30.52 -43.66
N GLN A 3 -4.00 -29.94 -43.42
CA GLN A 3 -3.53 -29.72 -42.06
C GLN A 3 -4.58 -28.88 -41.31
N PRO A 4 -4.99 -29.27 -40.09
CA PRO A 4 -5.81 -28.40 -39.27
C PRO A 4 -4.99 -27.14 -38.95
N ALA A 5 -5.61 -25.97 -39.15
CA ALA A 5 -5.02 -24.69 -38.79
C ALA A 5 -4.62 -24.72 -37.30
N GLU A 6 -3.37 -24.39 -37.01
CA GLU A 6 -2.91 -24.16 -35.64
C GLU A 6 -3.82 -23.09 -35.01
N PRO A 7 -4.34 -23.32 -33.78
CA PRO A 7 -5.11 -22.30 -33.09
C PRO A 7 -4.21 -21.09 -32.89
N ALA A 8 -4.66 -19.93 -33.38
CA ALA A 8 -4.02 -18.64 -33.15
C ALA A 8 -3.65 -18.53 -31.67
N THR A 9 -2.34 -18.43 -31.41
CA THR A 9 -1.82 -18.31 -30.05
C THR A 9 -2.54 -17.14 -29.39
N SER A 10 -3.38 -17.45 -28.40
CA SER A 10 -4.04 -16.42 -27.60
C SER A 10 -2.97 -15.44 -27.11
N PRO A 11 -3.14 -14.12 -27.23
CA PRO A 11 -2.13 -13.18 -26.75
C PRO A 11 -1.83 -13.53 -25.30
N THR A 12 -0.59 -13.98 -25.05
CA THR A 12 -0.16 -14.42 -23.73
C THR A 12 -0.29 -13.21 -22.82
N ARG A 13 -1.28 -13.24 -21.93
CA ARG A 13 -1.49 -12.17 -20.96
C ARG A 13 -0.17 -11.96 -20.22
N PRO A 14 0.32 -10.71 -20.07
CA PRO A 14 1.50 -10.45 -19.27
C PRO A 14 1.31 -11.09 -17.90
N ARG A 15 2.22 -11.99 -17.52
CA ARG A 15 2.16 -12.66 -16.23
C ARG A 15 2.30 -11.59 -15.14
N ASP A 16 1.41 -11.66 -14.16
CA ASP A 16 1.42 -10.77 -13.00
C ASP A 16 2.51 -11.19 -11.99
N LEU A 17 2.73 -10.40 -10.95
CA LEU A 17 3.72 -10.70 -9.92
C LEU A 17 3.44 -12.07 -9.25
N PRO A 18 4.43 -12.97 -9.14
CA PRO A 18 4.23 -14.29 -8.54
C PRO A 18 3.70 -14.18 -7.10
N ALA A 19 2.64 -14.94 -6.78
CA ALA A 19 1.95 -14.84 -5.49
C ALA A 19 2.89 -14.97 -4.29
N TRP A 20 3.88 -15.86 -4.32
CA TRP A 20 4.81 -16.07 -3.22
C TRP A 20 5.67 -14.86 -2.87
N VAL A 21 5.84 -13.89 -3.78
CA VAL A 21 6.63 -12.67 -3.54
C VAL A 21 5.89 -11.69 -2.64
N TRP A 22 4.57 -11.62 -2.76
CA TRP A 22 3.78 -10.54 -2.16
C TRP A 22 2.66 -11.02 -1.24
N LEU A 23 2.14 -12.23 -1.43
CA LEU A 23 0.99 -12.77 -0.70
C LEU A 23 1.25 -13.03 0.80
N PRO A 24 2.44 -13.53 1.22
CA PRO A 24 2.66 -13.83 2.63
C PRO A 24 2.53 -12.61 3.53
N LEU A 25 3.05 -11.44 3.12
CA LEU A 25 3.07 -10.25 3.95
C LEU A 25 1.68 -9.79 4.42
N PRO A 26 0.73 -9.42 3.53
CA PRO A 26 -0.60 -8.97 3.95
C PRO A 26 -1.43 -10.09 4.61
N LEU A 27 -1.07 -11.36 4.46
CA LEU A 27 -1.76 -12.45 5.15
C LEU A 27 -1.24 -12.70 6.57
N LEU A 28 0.03 -12.39 6.84
CA LEU A 28 0.69 -12.72 8.11
C LEU A 28 0.73 -11.55 9.09
N VAL A 29 0.75 -10.30 8.61
CA VAL A 29 0.85 -9.11 9.48
C VAL A 29 -0.23 -9.10 10.56
N TYR A 30 -1.51 -9.12 10.16
CA TYR A 30 -2.60 -9.05 11.14
C TYR A 30 -2.66 -10.28 12.08
N PRO A 31 -2.57 -11.54 11.60
CA PRO A 31 -2.52 -12.70 12.50
C PRO A 31 -1.34 -12.68 13.47
N LEU A 32 -0.17 -12.21 13.04
CA LEU A 32 1.01 -12.09 13.91
C LEU A 32 0.76 -11.08 15.03
N VAL A 33 0.26 -9.88 14.69
CA VAL A 33 -0.08 -8.84 15.68
C VAL A 33 -1.17 -9.35 16.63
N ALA A 34 -2.22 -9.98 16.11
CA ALA A 34 -3.30 -10.53 16.92
C ALA A 34 -2.82 -11.66 17.86
N LEU A 35 -1.94 -12.53 17.39
CA LEU A 35 -1.33 -13.58 18.21
C LEU A 35 -0.44 -12.98 19.31
N ALA A 36 0.40 -12.01 18.97
CA ALA A 36 1.28 -11.34 19.92
C ALA A 36 0.48 -10.62 21.02
N ALA A 37 -0.66 -10.00 20.66
CA ALA A 37 -1.57 -9.35 21.61
C ALA A 37 -2.29 -10.35 22.52
N ALA A 38 -2.71 -11.50 21.99
CA ALA A 38 -3.54 -12.47 22.72
C ALA A 38 -2.75 -13.37 23.69
N VAL A 39 -1.43 -13.51 23.50
CA VAL A 39 -0.59 -14.42 24.27
C VAL A 39 0.31 -13.63 25.22
N PRO A 40 0.13 -13.70 26.56
CA PRO A 40 0.87 -12.87 27.50
C PRO A 40 2.40 -12.98 27.40
N THR A 41 2.93 -14.15 27.06
CA THR A 41 4.38 -14.35 26.87
C THR A 41 4.94 -13.67 25.62
N LEU A 42 4.07 -13.24 24.69
CA LEU A 42 4.42 -12.51 23.47
C LEU A 42 4.16 -11.01 23.58
N HIS A 43 3.73 -10.50 24.74
CA HIS A 43 3.46 -9.07 24.92
C HIS A 43 4.67 -8.17 24.58
N PRO A 44 5.92 -8.51 24.93
CA PRO A 44 7.07 -7.72 24.49
C PRO A 44 7.23 -7.64 22.97
N LEU A 45 6.82 -8.69 22.26
CA LEU A 45 6.80 -8.68 20.79
C LEU A 45 5.65 -7.80 20.29
N TYR A 46 4.47 -7.85 20.91
CA TYR A 46 3.37 -6.95 20.58
C TYR A 46 3.77 -5.48 20.75
N ASP A 47 4.40 -5.13 21.89
CA ASP A 47 4.88 -3.78 22.16
C ASP A 47 5.88 -3.35 21.09
N TRP A 48 6.85 -4.18 20.73
CA TRP A 48 7.79 -3.87 19.67
C TRP A 48 7.15 -3.77 18.27
N LEU A 49 6.12 -4.57 17.97
CA LEU A 49 5.41 -4.50 16.70
C LEU A 49 4.57 -3.22 16.56
N MET A 50 3.97 -2.75 17.67
CA MET A 50 2.94 -1.71 17.71
C MET A 50 3.41 -0.36 18.30
N THR A 51 4.66 -0.29 18.73
CA THR A 51 5.32 0.97 19.08
C THR A 51 5.52 1.81 17.81
N LYS A 52 5.59 3.13 17.99
CA LYS A 52 6.09 4.02 16.95
C LYS A 52 7.51 3.60 16.60
N GLU A 53 7.85 3.60 15.31
CA GLU A 53 9.10 3.05 14.77
C GLU A 53 9.23 1.52 14.94
N GLY A 54 8.12 0.86 15.25
CA GLY A 54 8.05 -0.57 15.52
C GLY A 54 8.11 -1.44 14.26
N GLY A 55 8.05 -2.75 14.47
CA GLY A 55 8.21 -3.72 13.39
C GLY A 55 7.19 -3.60 12.25
N VAL A 56 5.96 -3.17 12.54
CA VAL A 56 4.89 -3.01 11.53
C VAL A 56 5.15 -1.81 10.62
N GLU A 57 5.59 -0.69 11.20
CA GLU A 57 5.93 0.54 10.48
C GLU A 57 7.16 0.31 9.58
N LEU A 58 8.22 -0.28 10.16
CA LEU A 58 9.44 -0.63 9.43
C LEU A 58 9.17 -1.59 8.26
N LEU A 59 8.23 -2.53 8.43
CA LEU A 59 7.81 -3.41 7.35
C LEU A 59 7.12 -2.63 6.21
N GLY A 60 6.26 -1.67 6.55
CA GLY A 60 5.62 -0.80 5.56
C GLY A 60 6.66 -0.01 4.75
N VAL A 61 7.59 0.65 5.45
CA VAL A 61 8.72 1.37 4.84
C VAL A 61 9.56 0.45 3.95
N ALA A 62 9.96 -0.71 4.45
CA ALA A 62 10.75 -1.67 3.70
C ALA A 62 10.03 -2.14 2.42
N ALA A 63 8.72 -2.38 2.49
CA ALA A 63 7.92 -2.77 1.33
C ALA A 63 7.84 -1.64 0.27
N LEU A 64 7.66 -0.39 0.69
CA LEU A 64 7.64 0.78 -0.20
C LEU A 64 8.99 0.95 -0.90
N LEU A 65 10.09 0.96 -0.14
CA LEU A 65 11.44 1.14 -0.66
C LEU A 65 11.84 -0.01 -1.59
N ALA A 66 11.59 -1.27 -1.21
CA ALA A 66 11.88 -2.42 -2.06
C ALA A 66 11.09 -2.36 -3.38
N SER A 67 9.81 -1.97 -3.34
CA SER A 67 9.00 -1.80 -4.54
C SER A 67 9.48 -0.63 -5.40
N LEU A 68 9.89 0.49 -4.82
CA LEU A 68 10.49 1.62 -5.55
C LEU A 68 11.79 1.21 -6.24
N MET A 69 12.70 0.53 -5.53
CA MET A 69 13.98 0.05 -6.07
C MET A 69 13.79 -0.89 -7.27
N TYR A 70 12.76 -1.75 -7.22
CA TYR A 70 12.41 -2.62 -8.34
C TYR A 70 11.74 -1.85 -9.49
N SER A 71 10.73 -1.04 -9.16
CA SER A 71 9.78 -0.50 -10.13
C SER A 71 10.30 0.71 -10.87
N LEU A 72 11.04 1.60 -10.20
CA LEU A 72 11.56 2.83 -10.78
C LEU A 72 12.43 2.58 -12.03
N PRO A 73 13.51 1.77 -11.96
CA PRO A 73 14.33 1.49 -13.13
C PRO A 73 13.57 0.67 -14.19
N THR A 74 12.64 -0.19 -13.77
CA THR A 74 11.84 -1.04 -14.68
C THR A 74 10.86 -0.20 -15.50
N ILE A 75 10.07 0.64 -14.84
CA ILE A 75 9.12 1.54 -15.49
C ILE A 75 9.87 2.54 -16.37
N TYR A 76 10.98 3.12 -15.89
CA TYR A 76 11.78 4.04 -16.69
C TYR A 76 12.24 3.44 -18.03
N ARG A 77 12.76 2.20 -18.01
CA ARG A 77 13.24 1.51 -19.21
C ARG A 77 12.11 1.12 -20.16
N HIS A 78 10.96 0.70 -19.63
CA HIS A 78 9.86 0.16 -20.43
C HIS A 78 8.67 1.12 -20.64
N ARG A 79 8.76 2.38 -20.19
CA ARG A 79 7.69 3.40 -20.29
C ARG A 79 7.19 3.68 -21.71
N HIS A 80 7.97 3.33 -22.74
CA HIS A 80 7.58 3.48 -24.14
C HIS A 80 6.46 2.50 -24.54
N LYS A 81 6.29 1.39 -23.80
CA LYS A 81 5.24 0.39 -24.02
C LYS A 81 3.88 0.81 -23.45
N LEU A 82 3.81 1.91 -22.69
CA LEU A 82 2.57 2.37 -22.10
C LEU A 82 1.66 2.97 -23.18
N PRO A 83 0.36 2.59 -23.23
CA PRO A 83 -0.54 3.00 -24.30
C PRO A 83 -0.92 4.50 -24.24
N ALA A 84 -0.67 5.17 -23.11
CA ALA A 84 -1.04 6.56 -22.91
C ALA A 84 0.03 7.37 -22.18
N ARG A 85 0.21 8.63 -22.59
CA ARG A 85 1.23 9.53 -21.99
C ARG A 85 0.94 9.84 -20.52
N TRP A 86 -0.33 9.98 -20.15
CA TRP A 86 -0.75 10.27 -18.78
C TRP A 86 -0.38 9.14 -17.81
N LEU A 87 -0.27 7.88 -18.27
CA LEU A 87 0.20 6.77 -17.42
C LEU A 87 1.64 6.95 -16.95
N LYS A 88 2.48 7.62 -17.75
CA LYS A 88 3.85 7.95 -17.33
C LYS A 88 3.85 8.95 -16.17
N VAL A 89 2.97 9.95 -16.25
CA VAL A 89 2.77 10.94 -15.18
C VAL A 89 2.17 10.26 -13.95
N TRP A 90 1.17 9.40 -14.14
CA TRP A 90 0.54 8.63 -13.07
C TRP A 90 1.56 7.78 -12.30
N PHE A 91 2.37 6.97 -12.98
CA PHE A 91 3.40 6.18 -12.30
C PHE A 91 4.47 7.05 -11.64
N ALA A 92 4.83 8.19 -12.22
CA ALA A 92 5.72 9.15 -11.57
C ALA A 92 5.12 9.71 -10.26
N LEU A 93 3.83 10.07 -10.28
CA LEU A 93 3.11 10.53 -9.09
C LEU A 93 2.99 9.44 -8.03
N VAL A 94 2.70 8.20 -8.41
CA VAL A 94 2.64 7.06 -7.48
C VAL A 94 4.01 6.80 -6.86
N MET A 95 5.09 6.79 -7.65
CA MET A 95 6.45 6.63 -7.14
C MET A 95 6.84 7.77 -6.19
N PHE A 96 6.47 9.01 -6.54
CA PHE A 96 6.71 10.17 -5.67
C PHE A 96 5.93 10.07 -4.36
N ALA A 97 4.65 9.68 -4.41
CA ALA A 97 3.83 9.47 -3.22
C ALA A 97 4.39 8.36 -2.32
N MET A 98 4.88 7.25 -2.89
CA MET A 98 5.51 6.17 -2.14
C MET A 98 6.83 6.61 -1.49
N PHE A 99 7.64 7.40 -2.20
CA PHE A 99 8.89 7.95 -1.65
C PHE A 99 8.61 8.91 -0.50
N PHE A 100 7.63 9.79 -0.69
CA PHE A 100 7.18 10.71 0.34
C PHE A 100 6.63 9.97 1.56
N LEU A 101 5.76 8.97 1.36
CA LEU A 101 5.23 8.15 2.45
C LEU A 101 6.36 7.46 3.24
N ALA A 102 7.30 6.79 2.56
CA ALA A 102 8.44 6.16 3.23
C ALA A 102 9.35 7.16 3.95
N GLY A 103 9.49 8.38 3.40
CA GLY A 103 10.22 9.48 4.03
C GLY A 103 9.53 9.96 5.30
N GLU A 104 8.22 10.21 5.25
CA GLU A 104 7.42 10.63 6.39
C GLU A 104 7.47 9.62 7.54
N GLU A 105 7.33 8.32 7.25
CA GLU A 105 7.47 7.26 8.26
C GLU A 105 8.87 7.22 8.88
N LEU A 106 9.94 7.43 8.10
CA LEU A 106 11.32 7.45 8.61
C LEU A 106 11.75 8.78 9.24
N SER A 107 10.82 9.74 9.40
CA SER A 107 11.15 11.12 9.77
C SER A 107 12.30 11.67 8.92
N TRP A 108 12.16 11.47 7.61
CA TRP A 108 13.12 11.83 6.56
C TRP A 108 14.55 11.29 6.72
N GLY A 109 14.78 10.34 7.65
CA GLY A 109 16.10 9.79 7.97
C GLY A 109 16.56 10.05 9.40
N GLN A 110 15.79 10.79 10.20
CA GLN A 110 16.01 10.96 11.64
C GLN A 110 16.05 9.61 12.35
N HIS A 111 15.12 8.69 12.03
CA HIS A 111 15.11 7.34 12.60
C HIS A 111 16.27 6.45 12.12
N LEU A 112 16.94 6.84 11.04
CA LEU A 112 18.17 6.19 10.56
C LEU A 112 19.44 6.77 11.22
N GLY A 113 19.29 7.75 12.12
CA GLY A 113 20.40 8.43 12.79
C GLY A 113 21.16 9.39 11.89
N PHE A 114 20.54 9.91 10.83
CA PHE A 114 21.19 10.92 9.99
C PHE A 114 21.25 12.30 10.64
N TRP A 115 20.37 12.57 11.61
CA TRP A 115 20.38 13.75 12.48
C TRP A 115 19.49 13.49 13.71
N ASP A 116 19.75 14.23 14.78
CA ASP A 116 19.09 14.06 16.08
C ASP A 116 17.91 15.03 16.26
N HIS A 117 17.09 14.81 17.30
CA HIS A 117 15.98 15.72 17.65
C HIS A 117 16.45 17.17 17.88
N GLU A 118 17.69 17.36 18.34
CA GLU A 118 18.27 18.67 18.56
C GLU A 118 18.48 19.43 17.24
N ASP A 119 18.75 18.71 16.14
CA ASP A 119 18.98 19.26 14.80
C ASP A 119 17.70 19.72 14.10
N VAL A 120 16.52 19.32 14.61
CA VAL A 120 15.23 19.75 14.06
C VAL A 120 15.08 21.27 14.24
N PRO A 121 14.79 22.04 13.16
CA PRO A 121 14.62 23.48 13.26
C PRO A 121 13.54 23.89 14.29
N ASP A 122 13.79 24.94 15.08
CA ASP A 122 12.85 25.40 16.12
C ASP A 122 11.47 25.73 15.56
N ALA A 123 11.41 26.22 14.30
CA ALA A 123 10.15 26.49 13.61
C ALA A 123 9.32 25.23 13.36
N ILE A 124 9.96 24.06 13.19
CA ILE A 124 9.30 22.76 13.04
C ILE A 124 8.94 22.18 14.42
N LYS A 125 9.86 22.25 15.39
CA LYS A 125 9.60 21.84 16.79
C LYS A 125 8.40 22.56 17.40
N ALA A 126 8.17 23.82 17.03
CA ALA A 126 7.04 24.61 17.54
C ALA A 126 5.66 24.12 17.06
N VAL A 127 5.59 23.29 16.01
CA VAL A 127 4.34 22.84 15.39
C VAL A 127 4.23 21.32 15.21
N ASN A 128 5.33 20.58 15.49
CA ASN A 128 5.41 19.12 15.42
C ASN A 128 5.36 18.56 16.84
N ASP A 129 4.32 17.78 17.15
CA ASP A 129 4.05 17.29 18.51
C ASP A 129 5.08 16.24 19.00
N GLN A 130 5.98 15.77 18.14
CA GLN A 130 6.97 14.73 18.43
C GLN A 130 8.43 15.19 18.28
N ASN A 131 8.69 16.48 18.02
CA ASN A 131 10.02 16.99 17.67
C ASN A 131 10.69 16.18 16.54
N GLU A 132 9.91 15.80 15.54
CA GLU A 132 10.37 15.09 14.35
C GLU A 132 10.38 16.00 13.13
N THR A 133 11.05 15.58 12.06
CA THR A 133 11.08 16.32 10.79
C THR A 133 9.95 15.97 9.82
N ASN A 134 9.14 14.95 10.13
CA ASN A 134 7.97 14.61 9.33
C ASN A 134 6.88 15.68 9.40
N LEU A 135 6.09 15.75 8.33
CA LEU A 135 4.97 16.65 8.17
C LEU A 135 3.68 16.04 8.75
N HIS A 136 3.58 14.71 8.83
CA HIS A 136 2.40 14.04 9.39
C HIS A 136 2.16 14.38 10.87
N ASN A 137 3.20 14.79 11.61
CA ASN A 137 3.09 15.22 13.01
C ASN A 137 2.82 16.71 13.17
N ILE A 138 2.69 17.46 12.06
CA ILE A 138 2.41 18.90 12.08
C ILE A 138 0.91 19.15 11.93
N GLY A 139 0.32 19.89 12.87
CA GLY A 139 -1.00 20.50 12.69
C GLY A 139 -2.22 19.62 12.98
N GLY A 140 -2.06 18.54 13.75
CA GLY A 140 -3.14 17.78 14.40
C GLY A 140 -4.15 17.12 13.45
N ASN A 141 -4.06 15.79 13.27
CA ASN A 141 -5.02 14.86 12.63
C ASN A 141 -5.52 15.15 11.20
N ALA A 142 -5.49 16.40 10.69
CA ALA A 142 -6.08 16.75 9.40
C ALA A 142 -5.23 16.26 8.21
N LEU A 143 -3.90 16.29 8.36
CA LEU A 143 -2.96 15.77 7.35
C LEU A 143 -2.90 14.24 7.34
N ASP A 144 -3.30 13.55 8.42
CA ASP A 144 -3.36 12.09 8.49
C ASP A 144 -4.67 11.51 7.94
N VAL A 145 -5.79 12.16 8.28
CA VAL A 145 -7.13 11.64 8.00
C VAL A 145 -7.49 11.77 6.52
N ASN A 146 -7.08 12.86 5.86
CA ASN A 146 -7.49 13.16 4.49
C ASN A 146 -6.84 12.23 3.43
N PRO A 147 -5.51 11.99 3.44
CA PRO A 147 -4.87 11.08 2.48
C PRO A 147 -5.32 9.63 2.68
N THR A 148 -5.41 9.18 3.93
CA THR A 148 -5.86 7.82 4.28
C THR A 148 -7.26 7.54 3.76
N ASN A 149 -8.21 8.44 3.98
CA ASN A 149 -9.58 8.27 3.48
C ASN A 149 -9.66 8.25 1.95
N ALA A 150 -8.83 9.06 1.27
CA ALA A 150 -8.74 9.03 -0.19
C ALA A 150 -8.25 7.68 -0.71
N VAL A 151 -7.25 7.07 -0.07
CA VAL A 151 -6.75 5.72 -0.42
C VAL A 151 -7.82 4.66 -0.16
N VAL A 152 -8.53 4.71 0.98
CA VAL A 152 -9.63 3.78 1.28
C VAL A 152 -10.73 3.87 0.22
N LEU A 153 -11.14 5.10 -0.15
CA LEU A 153 -12.13 5.32 -1.21
C LEU A 153 -11.62 4.81 -2.57
N ALA A 154 -10.39 5.13 -2.95
CA ALA A 154 -9.80 4.63 -4.19
C ALA A 154 -9.72 3.09 -4.23
N THR A 155 -9.41 2.47 -3.10
CA THR A 155 -9.38 1.00 -2.94
C THR A 155 -10.77 0.40 -3.12
N PHE A 156 -11.78 1.00 -2.48
CA PHE A 156 -13.18 0.60 -2.64
C PHE A 156 -13.63 0.72 -4.11
N VAL A 157 -13.32 1.84 -4.76
CA VAL A 157 -13.61 2.05 -6.18
C VAL A 157 -12.92 1.00 -7.05
N ALA A 158 -11.63 0.74 -6.81
CA ALA A 158 -10.82 -0.16 -7.63
C ALA A 158 -11.21 -1.64 -7.51
N PHE A 159 -11.51 -2.13 -6.30
CA PHE A 159 -11.75 -3.55 -6.04
C PHE A 159 -13.23 -3.95 -5.93
N ILE A 160 -14.13 -2.98 -5.76
CA ILE A 160 -15.58 -3.25 -5.66
C ILE A 160 -16.34 -2.60 -6.81
N ILE A 161 -16.27 -1.27 -6.95
CA ILE A 161 -17.08 -0.57 -7.96
C ILE A 161 -16.63 -0.91 -9.40
N ASN A 162 -15.33 -0.86 -9.67
CA ASN A 162 -14.79 -1.06 -11.01
C ASN A 162 -15.07 -2.47 -11.57
N PRO A 163 -14.85 -3.58 -10.84
CA PRO A 163 -15.24 -4.92 -11.29
C PRO A 163 -16.74 -5.05 -11.60
N ILE A 164 -17.61 -4.45 -10.79
CA ILE A 164 -19.06 -4.42 -11.02
C ILE A 164 -19.37 -3.64 -12.29
N TYR A 165 -18.77 -2.47 -12.45
CA TYR A 165 -18.92 -1.62 -13.63
C TYR A 165 -18.45 -2.32 -14.91
N LEU A 166 -17.27 -2.97 -14.89
CA LEU A 166 -16.75 -3.72 -16.03
C LEU A 166 -17.68 -4.87 -16.42
N LYS A 167 -18.16 -5.64 -15.42
CA LYS A 167 -19.12 -6.72 -15.65
C LYS A 167 -20.42 -6.20 -16.24
N TRP A 168 -20.97 -5.11 -15.73
CA TRP A 168 -22.18 -4.47 -16.25
C TRP A 168 -22.01 -3.98 -17.70
N ARG A 169 -20.81 -3.52 -18.07
CA ARG A 169 -20.47 -3.10 -19.43
C ARG A 169 -20.05 -4.26 -20.35
N GLY A 170 -20.14 -5.51 -19.89
CA GLY A 170 -19.74 -6.69 -20.67
C GLY A 170 -18.22 -6.76 -20.96
N LYS A 171 -17.40 -6.03 -20.20
CA LYS A 171 -15.93 -6.02 -20.34
C LYS A 171 -15.29 -7.11 -19.46
N PRO A 172 -14.13 -7.65 -19.85
CA PRO A 172 -13.37 -8.56 -18.98
C PRO A 172 -12.85 -7.81 -17.74
N LEU A 173 -12.78 -8.51 -16.60
CA LEU A 173 -12.24 -7.95 -15.35
C LEU A 173 -10.77 -7.54 -15.47
N ILE A 174 -10.00 -8.26 -16.29
CA ILE A 174 -8.63 -7.91 -16.65
C ILE A 174 -8.68 -7.35 -18.07
N LEU A 175 -8.47 -6.04 -18.19
CA LEU A 175 -8.47 -5.34 -19.47
C LEU A 175 -7.25 -5.73 -20.33
N PRO A 176 -7.33 -5.61 -21.66
CA PRO A 176 -6.17 -5.83 -22.54
C PRO A 176 -5.05 -4.81 -22.32
N ALA A 177 -3.79 -5.16 -22.62
CA ALA A 177 -2.64 -4.29 -22.37
C ALA A 177 -2.64 -2.96 -23.15
N HIS A 178 -3.37 -2.88 -24.27
CA HIS A 178 -3.55 -1.63 -25.02
C HIS A 178 -4.57 -0.67 -24.37
N ASP A 179 -5.42 -1.17 -23.47
CA ASP A 179 -6.37 -0.34 -22.72
C ASP A 179 -5.63 0.31 -21.53
N PRO A 180 -5.65 1.64 -21.37
CA PRO A 180 -5.01 2.30 -20.24
C PRO A 180 -5.45 1.79 -18.87
N GLY A 181 -6.70 1.30 -18.75
CA GLY A 181 -7.23 0.71 -17.53
C GLY A 181 -6.49 -0.55 -17.06
N HIS A 182 -5.81 -1.27 -17.96
CA HIS A 182 -4.94 -2.41 -17.60
C HIS A 182 -3.78 -2.02 -16.68
N TRP A 183 -3.31 -0.78 -16.82
CA TRP A 183 -2.16 -0.22 -16.10
C TRP A 183 -2.59 0.61 -14.90
N PHE A 184 -3.71 1.32 -15.04
CA PHE A 184 -4.24 2.17 -13.99
C PHE A 184 -4.83 1.37 -12.83
N TRP A 185 -5.69 0.38 -13.11
CA TRP A 185 -6.34 -0.39 -12.06
C TRP A 185 -5.39 -1.41 -11.45
N PRO A 186 -5.44 -1.61 -10.12
CA PRO A 186 -4.70 -2.67 -9.46
C PRO A 186 -5.21 -4.04 -9.90
N THR A 187 -4.30 -5.01 -9.92
CA THR A 187 -4.63 -6.40 -10.23
C THR A 187 -4.99 -7.18 -8.98
N PRO A 188 -5.50 -8.43 -9.12
CA PRO A 188 -5.74 -9.30 -7.96
C PRO A 188 -4.52 -9.53 -7.07
N ALA A 189 -3.30 -9.24 -7.55
CA ALA A 189 -2.10 -9.26 -6.73
C ALA A 189 -2.12 -8.27 -5.55
N ALA A 190 -2.90 -7.20 -5.64
CA ALA A 190 -3.06 -6.24 -4.55
C ALA A 190 -4.28 -6.54 -3.64
N LEU A 191 -5.08 -7.57 -3.95
CA LEU A 191 -6.35 -7.84 -3.27
C LEU A 191 -6.19 -8.12 -1.77
N PRO A 192 -5.23 -8.94 -1.30
CA PRO A 192 -5.07 -9.16 0.14
C PRO A 192 -4.67 -7.91 0.92
N ALA A 193 -3.83 -7.05 0.34
CA ALA A 193 -3.53 -5.75 0.93
C ALA A 193 -4.79 -4.86 0.97
N ALA A 194 -5.55 -4.82 -0.11
CA ALA A 194 -6.81 -4.07 -0.20
C ALA A 194 -7.86 -4.54 0.82
N ILE A 195 -7.96 -5.84 1.09
CA ILE A 195 -8.85 -6.38 2.14
C ILE A 195 -8.46 -5.82 3.50
N GLY A 196 -7.17 -5.80 3.85
CA GLY A 196 -6.72 -5.19 5.10
C GLY A 196 -7.03 -3.69 5.18
N VAL A 197 -6.78 -2.93 4.11
CA VAL A 197 -7.15 -1.51 4.03
C VAL A 197 -8.65 -1.30 4.29
N LEU A 198 -9.52 -2.13 3.71
CA LEU A 198 -10.97 -1.95 3.86
C LEU A 198 -11.50 -2.45 5.21
N LEU A 199 -10.88 -3.47 5.81
CA LEU A 199 -11.45 -4.18 6.96
C LEU A 199 -10.79 -3.88 8.31
N ILE A 200 -9.51 -3.50 8.37
CA ILE A 200 -8.79 -3.34 9.66
C ILE A 200 -9.46 -2.32 10.58
N ARG A 201 -9.90 -1.18 10.05
CA ARG A 201 -10.59 -0.16 10.87
C ARG A 201 -12.08 -0.45 11.07
N PHE A 202 -12.62 -1.51 10.47
CA PHE A 202 -14.06 -1.79 10.49
C PHE A 202 -14.58 -2.23 11.88
N PRO A 203 -13.90 -3.15 12.62
CA PRO A 203 -14.31 -3.49 13.98
C PRO A 203 -14.37 -2.27 14.91
N GLN A 204 -13.37 -1.37 14.82
CA GLN A 204 -13.33 -0.14 15.61
C GLN A 204 -14.53 0.78 15.30
N ARG A 205 -14.93 0.88 14.03
CA ARG A 205 -16.11 1.65 13.62
C ARG A 205 -17.41 1.03 14.13
N ILE A 206 -17.57 -0.29 14.03
CA ILE A 206 -18.74 -0.99 14.56
C ILE A 206 -18.86 -0.75 16.06
N TYR A 207 -17.78 -0.96 16.81
CA TYR A 207 -17.80 -0.77 18.26
C TYR A 207 -18.23 0.65 18.63
N ARG A 208 -17.66 1.67 17.96
CA ARG A 208 -18.04 3.08 18.19
C ARG A 208 -19.52 3.34 17.92
N TRP A 209 -20.12 2.66 16.95
CA TRP A 209 -21.54 2.78 16.64
C TRP A 209 -22.44 2.01 17.60
N THR A 210 -21.99 0.87 18.13
CA THR A 210 -22.84 -0.02 18.94
C THR A 210 -22.68 0.15 20.45
N ALA A 211 -21.46 0.46 20.92
CA ALA A 211 -21.10 0.45 22.33
C ALA A 211 -20.66 1.83 22.86
N GLY A 212 -20.51 2.84 21.99
CA GLY A 212 -20.07 4.18 22.37
C GLY A 212 -18.55 4.34 22.33
N GLU A 213 -17.98 5.10 23.27
CA GLU A 213 -16.53 5.33 23.30
C GLU A 213 -15.76 4.06 23.70
N ILE A 214 -14.61 3.83 23.06
CA ILE A 214 -13.73 2.70 23.38
C ILE A 214 -13.02 3.07 24.68
N PRO A 215 -13.14 2.27 25.76
CA PRO A 215 -12.42 2.50 27.00
C PRO A 215 -10.91 2.64 26.77
N ASP A 216 -10.24 3.56 27.48
CA ASP A 216 -8.82 3.88 27.24
C ASP A 216 -7.89 2.66 27.42
N ASP A 217 -8.22 1.76 28.35
CA ASP A 217 -7.52 0.49 28.59
C ASP A 217 -7.65 -0.50 27.43
N VAL A 218 -8.77 -0.45 26.71
CA VAL A 218 -8.98 -1.19 25.47
C VAL A 218 -8.30 -0.46 24.32
N SER A 219 -8.29 0.87 24.28
CA SER A 219 -7.76 1.66 23.15
C SER A 219 -6.29 1.37 22.81
N VAL A 220 -5.46 1.06 23.83
CA VAL A 220 -4.02 0.74 23.67
C VAL A 220 -3.83 -0.54 22.85
N TYR A 221 -4.65 -1.57 23.10
CA TYR A 221 -4.61 -2.82 22.34
C TYR A 221 -5.15 -2.69 20.91
N TRP A 222 -5.86 -1.57 20.64
CA TRP A 222 -6.56 -1.31 19.39
C TRP A 222 -5.93 -0.13 18.61
N ARG A 223 -4.60 0.00 18.63
CA ARG A 223 -3.84 0.85 17.70
C ARG A 223 -3.91 0.32 16.25
N HIS A 224 -5.08 0.46 15.62
CA HIS A 224 -5.33 0.04 14.24
C HIS A 224 -4.70 0.98 13.20
N SER A 225 -4.13 2.12 13.61
CA SER A 225 -3.49 3.08 12.70
C SER A 225 -2.26 2.46 12.03
N GLU A 226 -1.30 1.98 12.81
CA GLU A 226 -0.02 1.43 12.30
C GLU A 226 -0.24 0.25 11.37
N VAL A 227 -1.10 -0.70 11.77
CA VAL A 227 -1.43 -1.86 10.93
C VAL A 227 -2.12 -1.38 9.65
N HIS A 228 -3.06 -0.44 9.74
CA HIS A 228 -3.75 0.08 8.56
C HIS A 228 -2.80 0.80 7.58
N GLU A 229 -1.89 1.63 8.08
CA GLU A 229 -0.84 2.29 7.30
C GLU A 229 0.11 1.27 6.66
N CYS A 230 0.50 0.22 7.37
CA CYS A 230 1.26 -0.90 6.80
C CYS A 230 0.52 -1.58 5.64
N TYR A 231 -0.80 -1.82 5.76
CA TYR A 231 -1.59 -2.38 4.66
C TYR A 231 -1.74 -1.42 3.48
N ILE A 232 -1.79 -0.10 3.71
CA ILE A 232 -1.71 0.91 2.66
C ILE A 232 -0.35 0.83 1.96
N ALA A 233 0.74 0.78 2.71
CA ALA A 233 2.09 0.64 2.17
C ALA A 233 2.23 -0.63 1.31
N LEU A 234 1.73 -1.78 1.79
CA LEU A 234 1.68 -3.03 1.04
C LEU A 234 0.81 -2.92 -0.22
N LEU A 235 -0.31 -2.20 -0.17
CA LEU A 235 -1.17 -1.96 -1.35
C LEU A 235 -0.42 -1.19 -2.43
N PHE A 236 0.25 -0.09 -2.08
CA PHE A 236 1.06 0.68 -3.02
C PHE A 236 2.25 -0.13 -3.56
N ALA A 237 2.98 -0.81 -2.67
CA ALA A 237 4.12 -1.63 -3.02
C ALA A 237 3.75 -2.73 -4.02
N THR A 238 2.67 -3.46 -3.76
CA THR A 238 2.18 -4.53 -4.65
C THR A 238 1.62 -3.98 -5.96
N TYR A 239 0.86 -2.89 -5.93
CA TYR A 239 0.36 -2.22 -7.12
C TYR A 239 1.48 -1.85 -8.09
N LEU A 240 2.50 -1.13 -7.59
CA LEU A 240 3.58 -0.61 -8.43
C LEU A 240 4.48 -1.76 -8.93
N ALA A 241 4.83 -2.71 -8.07
CA ALA A 241 5.64 -3.87 -8.45
C ALA A 241 4.93 -4.75 -9.49
N ALA A 242 3.62 -4.98 -9.33
CA ALA A 242 2.81 -5.71 -10.30
C ALA A 242 2.78 -4.99 -11.66
N ALA A 243 2.57 -3.67 -11.67
CA ALA A 243 2.62 -2.87 -12.90
C ALA A 243 3.99 -2.94 -13.58
N ALA A 244 5.08 -2.78 -12.83
CA ALA A 244 6.44 -2.88 -13.33
C ALA A 244 6.74 -4.28 -13.91
N HIS A 245 6.31 -5.33 -13.21
CA HIS A 245 6.50 -6.71 -13.64
C HIS A 245 5.78 -6.99 -14.97
N ARG A 246 4.50 -6.60 -15.09
CA ARG A 246 3.74 -6.74 -16.33
C ARG A 246 4.35 -5.94 -17.48
N LEU A 247 4.81 -4.72 -17.21
CA LEU A 247 5.41 -3.84 -18.23
C LEU A 247 6.73 -4.41 -18.78
N ARG A 248 7.58 -4.96 -17.90
CA ARG A 248 8.80 -5.67 -18.29
C ARG A 248 8.51 -6.86 -19.22
N ASN A 249 7.48 -7.63 -18.89
CA ASN A 249 7.12 -8.87 -19.60
C ASN A 249 6.17 -8.65 -20.78
N THR A 250 5.74 -7.42 -21.05
CA THR A 250 4.92 -7.11 -22.23
C THR A 250 5.81 -7.15 -23.48
N PRO A 251 5.43 -7.87 -24.55
CA PRO A 251 6.16 -7.88 -25.81
C PRO A 251 6.37 -6.46 -26.37
N PRO A 252 7.42 -6.22 -27.18
CA PRO A 252 7.60 -4.94 -27.87
C PRO A 252 6.45 -4.63 -28.83
#